data_AF-A0A2G5U5X3-F1
#
_entry.id   AF-A0A2G5U5X3-F1
#
_cell.length_a   1.000
_cell.length_b   1.000
_cell.length_c   1.000
_cell.angle_alpha   90.00
_cell.angle_beta   90.00
_cell.angle_gamma   90.00
#
_symmetry.space_group_name_H-M   'P 1'
#
loop_
_entity.id
_entity.type
_entity.pdbx_description
1 polymer ?
#
loop_
_entity_poly.entity_id
_entity_poly.type
_entity_poly.pdbx_seq_one_letter_code
_entity_poly.pdbx_strand_id
1 'polypeptide(L)'
;MYLLSLFIILLISSTATSLSPVRILCSQNRTVVDPPCSTVYFPPFWTENMTAPFYKANQKCSAKILIPNGKYVLFTMKANIGVDSRLKITDSNGKAEL
;
A
#
# COMPACT_ATOMS: atom_id res chain seq x y z
N MET A 1 49.60 -28.08 -28.77
CA MET A 1 48.68 -26.98 -29.08
C MET A 1 47.50 -27.05 -28.12
N TYR A 2 47.32 -25.94 -27.42
CA TYR A 2 46.40 -25.59 -26.34
C TYR A 2 45.04 -26.29 -26.24
N LEU A 3 44.83 -26.91 -25.07
CA LEU A 3 43.67 -26.73 -24.17
C LEU A 3 42.33 -26.40 -24.87
N LEU A 4 41.58 -27.43 -25.23
CA LEU A 4 40.15 -27.32 -25.50
C LEU A 4 39.43 -26.98 -24.18
N SER A 5 39.25 -25.68 -24.03
CA SER A 5 38.54 -24.92 -23.03
C SER A 5 37.36 -25.66 -22.38
N LEU A 6 37.50 -25.86 -21.07
CA LEU A 6 36.44 -26.15 -20.11
C LEU A 6 35.33 -25.09 -20.25
N PHE A 7 34.20 -25.46 -20.85
CA PHE A 7 32.96 -24.68 -20.77
C PHE A 7 31.81 -25.60 -20.36
N ILE A 8 31.90 -26.17 -19.16
CA ILE A 8 30.72 -26.74 -18.49
C ILE A 8 30.09 -25.59 -17.71
N ILE A 9 29.04 -25.07 -18.32
CA ILE A 9 28.21 -23.95 -17.88
C ILE A 9 27.72 -24.24 -16.46
N LEU A 10 28.15 -23.39 -15.51
CA LEU A 10 27.64 -23.38 -14.15
C LEU A 10 26.16 -22.96 -14.22
N LEU A 11 25.24 -23.93 -14.14
CA LEU A 11 23.82 -23.67 -13.95
C LEU A 11 23.65 -23.16 -12.51
N ILE A 12 23.75 -21.84 -12.33
CA ILE A 12 23.38 -21.20 -11.06
C ILE A 12 21.86 -21.28 -10.99
N SER A 13 21.36 -22.31 -10.31
CA SER A 13 19.96 -22.42 -9.90
C SER A 13 19.64 -21.25 -8.99
N SER A 14 19.29 -20.10 -9.56
CA SER A 14 18.70 -19.00 -8.81
C SER A 14 17.34 -19.50 -8.33
N THR A 15 17.28 -19.95 -7.08
CA THR A 15 16.01 -20.08 -6.38
C THR A 15 15.46 -18.66 -6.23
N ALA A 16 14.66 -18.24 -7.20
CA ALA A 16 13.81 -17.08 -7.05
C ALA A 16 12.86 -17.42 -5.90
N THR A 17 13.24 -16.99 -4.69
CA THR A 17 12.34 -16.96 -3.55
C THR A 17 11.21 -16.02 -3.96
N SER A 18 10.11 -16.60 -4.44
CA SER A 18 8.87 -15.85 -4.61
C SER A 18 8.44 -15.40 -3.21
N LEU A 19 8.89 -14.20 -2.83
CA LEU A 19 8.37 -13.49 -1.67
C LEU A 19 6.89 -13.27 -1.99
N SER A 20 6.04 -14.12 -1.40
CA SER A 20 4.60 -13.94 -1.52
C SER A 20 4.30 -12.51 -1.07
N PRO A 21 3.66 -11.68 -1.91
CA PRO A 21 3.47 -10.28 -1.59
C PRO A 21 2.69 -10.18 -0.27
N VAL A 22 3.26 -9.46 0.70
CA VAL A 22 2.61 -9.23 2.00
C VAL A 22 1.25 -8.59 1.74
N ARG A 23 0.18 -9.33 2.06
CA ARG A 23 -1.19 -8.84 1.88
C ARG A 23 -1.61 -8.05 3.11
N ILE A 24 -1.88 -6.77 2.93
CA ILE A 24 -2.31 -5.89 4.02
C ILE A 24 -3.77 -6.18 4.35
N LEU A 25 -4.07 -6.37 5.64
CA LEU A 25 -5.42 -6.32 6.16
C LEU A 25 -5.66 -4.92 6.73
N CYS A 26 -6.70 -4.24 6.27
CA CYS A 26 -7.14 -3.00 6.90
C CYS A 26 -7.76 -3.31 8.27
N SER A 27 -7.22 -2.74 9.35
CA SER A 27 -7.92 -2.70 10.62
C SER A 27 -9.07 -1.70 10.47
N GLN A 28 -10.32 -2.18 10.54
CA GLN A 28 -11.52 -1.43 10.15
C GLN A 28 -11.82 -0.19 11.02
N ASN A 29 -11.15 -0.03 12.16
CA ASN A 29 -11.51 0.97 13.17
C ASN A 29 -10.31 1.81 13.61
N ARG A 30 -9.62 2.48 12.67
CA ARG A 30 -8.70 3.56 13.05
C ARG A 30 -9.36 4.92 12.84
N THR A 31 -9.61 5.61 13.94
CA THR A 31 -9.83 7.06 13.93
C THR A 31 -8.46 7.71 13.93
N VAL A 32 -8.14 8.44 12.86
CA VAL A 32 -7.03 9.38 12.86
C VAL A 32 -7.56 10.64 13.55
N VAL A 33 -7.32 10.70 14.86
CA VAL A 33 -7.68 11.85 15.70
C VAL A 33 -6.61 12.90 15.50
N ASP A 34 -7.02 14.08 15.05
CA ASP A 34 -6.15 15.19 14.64
C ASP A 34 -5.34 14.82 13.37
N PRO A 35 -5.21 15.65 12.32
CA PRO A 35 -4.05 15.45 11.46
C PRO A 35 -2.85 15.63 12.40
N PRO A 36 -2.05 14.59 12.67
CA PRO A 36 -0.86 14.82 13.45
C PRO A 36 -0.06 15.91 12.73
N CYS A 37 0.80 16.64 13.43
CA CYS A 37 1.72 17.58 12.77
C CYS A 37 2.66 16.90 11.74
N SER A 38 2.47 15.60 11.45
CA SER A 38 3.22 14.75 10.55
C SER A 38 2.30 13.90 9.65
N THR A 39 2.83 13.46 8.52
CA THR A 39 2.15 12.55 7.60
C THR A 39 1.87 11.20 8.25
N VAL A 40 0.63 10.70 8.14
CA VAL A 40 0.26 9.35 8.57
C VAL A 40 0.27 8.41 7.37
N TYR A 41 1.08 7.36 7.45
CA TYR A 41 1.10 6.32 6.44
C TYR A 41 0.34 5.07 6.89
N PHE A 42 -0.37 4.45 5.94
CA PHE A 42 -0.95 3.13 6.13
C PHE A 42 -0.61 2.21 4.95
N PRO A 43 -0.09 1.00 5.21
CA PRO A 43 0.37 0.49 6.51
C PRO A 43 1.57 1.30 7.06
N PRO A 44 1.86 1.27 8.37
CA PRO A 44 2.84 2.17 9.00
C PRO A 44 4.28 2.06 8.47
N PHE A 45 4.62 0.93 7.83
CA PHE A 45 5.94 0.70 7.25
C PHE A 45 6.06 1.16 5.79
N TRP A 46 4.96 1.56 5.15
CA TRP A 46 4.96 2.00 3.77
C TRP A 46 5.13 3.52 3.70
N THR A 47 5.85 4.00 2.69
CA THR A 47 5.93 5.42 2.33
C THR A 47 5.72 5.58 0.83
N GLU A 48 5.46 6.80 0.37
CA GLU A 48 5.20 7.12 -1.05
C GLU A 48 6.34 6.72 -2.01
N ASN A 49 7.56 6.62 -1.51
CA ASN A 49 8.76 6.22 -2.26
C ASN A 49 8.90 4.70 -2.42
N MET A 50 8.02 3.91 -1.78
CA MET A 50 8.04 2.45 -1.84
C MET A 50 6.97 1.92 -2.80
N THR A 51 7.22 0.75 -3.37
CA THR A 51 6.18 0.01 -4.11
C THR A 51 4.96 -0.18 -3.23
N ALA A 52 3.78 0.15 -3.77
CA ALA A 52 2.54 0.06 -3.02
C ALA A 52 2.29 -1.40 -2.60
N PRO A 53 1.96 -1.65 -1.33
CA PRO A 53 1.68 -3.00 -0.87
C PRO A 53 0.37 -3.49 -1.47
N PHE A 54 0.23 -4.81 -1.54
CA PHE A 54 -0.98 -5.43 -2.05
C PHE A 54 -2.03 -5.51 -0.95
N TYR A 55 -3.22 -4.96 -1.19
CA TYR A 55 -4.37 -5.24 -0.32
C TYR A 55 -4.93 -6.62 -0.65
N LYS A 56 -5.57 -7.28 0.31
CA LYS A 56 -6.34 -8.49 0.02
C LYS A 56 -7.58 -8.10 -0.80
N ALA A 57 -7.92 -8.92 -1.80
CA ALA A 57 -9.09 -8.69 -2.63
C ALA A 57 -10.38 -8.60 -1.78
N ASN A 58 -11.33 -7.78 -2.24
CA ASN A 58 -12.66 -7.59 -1.64
C ASN A 58 -12.67 -7.03 -0.20
N GLN A 59 -11.60 -6.38 0.24
CA GLN A 59 -11.58 -5.71 1.53
C GLN A 59 -12.24 -4.34 1.50
N LYS A 60 -12.97 -4.03 2.57
CA LYS A 60 -13.49 -2.69 2.84
C LYS A 60 -12.65 -2.05 3.95
N CYS A 61 -12.01 -0.95 3.62
CA CYS A 61 -11.17 -0.16 4.51
C CYS A 61 -11.85 1.17 4.77
N SER A 62 -11.99 1.56 6.04
CA SER A 62 -12.52 2.84 6.45
C SER A 62 -11.55 3.51 7.40
N ALA A 63 -11.29 4.80 7.17
CA ALA A 63 -10.57 5.66 8.09
C ALA A 63 -11.46 6.86 8.39
N LYS A 64 -11.52 7.26 9.67
CA LYS A 64 -12.15 8.52 10.07
C LYS A 64 -11.07 9.54 10.31
N ILE A 65 -11.14 10.68 9.62
CA ILE A 65 -10.19 11.78 9.75
C ILE A 65 -10.96 12.96 10.37
N LEU A 66 -10.44 13.51 11.47
CA LEU A 66 -10.97 14.75 12.05
C LEU A 66 -10.24 15.93 11.41
N ILE A 67 -10.97 16.83 10.75
CA ILE A 67 -10.40 18.03 10.12
C ILE A 67 -10.80 19.24 10.99
N PRO A 68 -9.87 19.93 11.65
CA PRO A 68 -10.19 21.12 12.43
C PRO A 68 -10.77 22.25 11.58
N ASN A 69 -11.52 23.16 12.21
CA ASN A 69 -12.08 24.33 11.53
C ASN A 69 -10.98 25.17 10.84
N GLY A 70 -11.22 25.58 9.59
CA GLY A 70 -10.27 26.36 8.80
C GLY A 70 -9.05 25.58 8.29
N LYS A 71 -9.05 24.24 8.40
CA LYS A 71 -8.00 23.38 7.87
C LYS A 71 -8.51 22.54 6.69
N TYR A 72 -7.58 22.06 5.87
CA TYR A 72 -7.84 21.07 4.83
C TYR A 72 -6.91 19.88 5.03
N VAL A 73 -7.25 18.75 4.40
CA VAL A 73 -6.39 17.55 4.36
C VAL A 73 -6.12 17.19 2.92
N LEU A 74 -4.89 16.75 2.65
CA LEU A 74 -4.54 16.09 1.39
C LEU A 74 -4.58 14.59 1.62
N PHE A 75 -5.40 13.89 0.84
CA PHE A 75 -5.50 12.43 0.90
C PHE A 75 -4.98 11.82 -0.40
N THR A 76 -4.01 10.91 -0.28
CA THR A 76 -3.44 10.16 -1.40
C THR A 76 -3.68 8.69 -1.18
N MET A 77 -4.36 8.04 -2.12
CA MET A 77 -4.56 6.59 -2.13
C MET A 77 -3.78 5.96 -3.27
N LYS A 78 -2.87 5.05 -2.93
CA LYS A 78 -2.21 4.15 -3.90
C LYS A 78 -2.53 2.73 -3.50
N ALA A 79 -3.35 2.06 -4.29
CA ALA A 79 -3.76 0.68 -4.04
C ALA A 79 -3.40 -0.20 -5.23
N ASN A 80 -2.68 -1.29 -4.97
CA ASN A 80 -2.48 -2.35 -5.94
C ASN A 80 -3.31 -3.57 -5.50
N ILE A 81 -4.46 -3.75 -6.11
CA ILE A 81 -5.41 -4.80 -5.74
C ILE A 81 -5.68 -5.81 -6.86
N GLY A 82 -4.98 -5.66 -7.99
CA GLY A 82 -5.14 -6.53 -9.17
C GLY A 82 -6.50 -6.44 -9.87
N VAL A 83 -7.41 -5.59 -9.39
CA VAL A 83 -8.78 -5.35 -9.89
C VAL A 83 -9.18 -3.88 -9.65
N ASP A 84 -10.47 -3.55 -9.84
CA ASP A 84 -11.02 -2.20 -9.61
C ASP A 84 -11.04 -1.80 -8.15
N SER A 85 -10.60 -0.56 -7.88
CA SER A 85 -10.69 0.09 -6.56
C SER A 85 -11.77 1.15 -6.57
N ARG A 86 -12.51 1.29 -5.46
CA ARG A 86 -13.47 2.38 -5.25
C ARG A 86 -13.09 3.15 -3.99
N LEU A 87 -12.82 4.44 -4.16
CA LEU A 87 -12.72 5.38 -3.05
C LEU A 87 -14.10 5.98 -2.79
N LYS A 88 -14.50 6.12 -1.53
CA LYS A 88 -15.68 6.89 -1.10
C LYS A 88 -15.28 7.79 0.06
N ILE A 89 -15.45 9.10 -0.12
CA ILE A 89 -15.29 10.08 0.95
C ILE A 89 -16.69 10.47 1.42
N THR A 90 -16.88 10.61 2.72
CA THR A 90 -18.17 10.98 3.31
C THR A 90 -17.92 12.00 4.40
N ASP A 91 -18.67 13.11 4.37
CA ASP A 91 -18.56 14.18 5.36
C ASP A 91 -19.18 13.76 6.71
N SER A 92 -19.09 14.64 7.71
CA SER A 92 -19.69 14.41 9.03
C SER A 92 -21.23 14.36 9.00
N ASN A 93 -21.87 14.84 7.93
CA ASN A 93 -23.32 14.81 7.75
C ASN A 93 -23.78 13.55 6.99
N GLY A 94 -22.85 12.64 6.66
CA GLY A 94 -23.16 11.41 5.93
C GLY A 94 -23.32 11.59 4.42
N LYS A 95 -22.99 12.77 3.88
CA LYS A 95 -23.03 13.04 2.44
C LYS A 95 -21.76 12.56 1.78
N ALA A 96 -21.90 11.92 0.62
CA ALA A 96 -20.77 11.50 -0.17
C ALA A 96 -20.17 12.74 -0.85
N GLU A 97 -18.88 12.98 -0.62
CA GLU A 97 -18.13 14.07 -1.23
C GLU A 97 -17.24 13.45 -2.30
N LEU A 98 -17.82 13.27 -3.49
CA LEU A 98 -17.16 12.74 -4.69
C LEU A 98 -17.76 13.40 -5.95
#